data_AF-A0A265E4N5-F1
#
_entry.id   AF-A0A265E4N5-F1
#
_cell.length_a   1.000
_cell.length_b   1.000
_cell.length_c   1.000
_cell.angle_alpha   90.00
_cell.angle_beta   90.00
_cell.angle_gamma   90.00
#
_symmetry.space_group_name_H-M   'P 1'
#
loop_
_entity.id
_entity.type
_entity.pdbx_description
1 polymer ?
#
loop_
_entity_poly.entity_id
_entity_poly.type
_entity_poly.pdbx_seq_one_letter_code
_entity_poly.pdbx_strand_id
1 'polypeptide(L)'
;MNKRKKENMTVLLLLGLMAIFFMAFMVSETSLFKEEGNIHNFEEAVKRQIDNGTVDVKLDDGRTRPAENEEIRNAMQVEGSAVPHQFLNLTEKADVTAEEVNRLLKGKGILEGRGDIFLEAQKRHGVNVLYLISHAQLETGNGESRLAQGIQLEDAAYYNFFGIGAFDRKAVEEGSAYAARAGWSTPETAILGGAEFISENYLDQGQQTLYAMRWNPSSPGSHLYATDIEWALKIGQILESHYRSLGIEGKDFEKDYYMN
;
A
#
# COMPACT_ATOMS: atom_id res chain seq x y z
N MET A 1 18.92 -10.71 19.41
CA MET A 1 19.19 -10.01 18.13
C MET A 1 19.19 -8.50 18.38
N ASN A 2 20.19 -7.74 17.90
CA ASN A 2 20.43 -6.35 18.33
C ASN A 2 19.49 -5.35 17.62
N LYS A 3 19.06 -4.27 18.29
CA LYS A 3 18.03 -3.32 17.82
C LYS A 3 18.38 -2.68 16.45
N ARG A 4 19.65 -2.33 16.24
CA ARG A 4 20.18 -1.85 14.94
C ARG A 4 20.09 -2.86 13.80
N LYS A 5 20.14 -4.17 14.07
CA LYS A 5 19.92 -5.20 13.04
C LYS A 5 18.45 -5.29 12.66
N LYS A 6 17.53 -4.99 13.58
CA LYS A 6 16.08 -4.97 13.32
C LYS A 6 15.70 -3.75 12.46
N GLU A 7 16.25 -2.58 12.77
CA GLU A 7 16.03 -1.32 12.02
C GLU A 7 16.60 -1.38 10.59
N ASN A 8 17.82 -1.92 10.40
CA ASN A 8 18.39 -2.09 9.05
C ASN A 8 17.71 -3.20 8.24
N MET A 9 17.03 -4.14 8.89
CA MET A 9 16.28 -5.23 8.24
C MET A 9 14.92 -4.73 7.73
N THR A 10 14.28 -3.78 8.42
CA THR A 10 13.07 -3.09 7.92
C THR A 10 13.35 -2.25 6.67
N VAL A 11 14.55 -1.66 6.56
CA VAL A 11 14.96 -0.81 5.43
C VAL A 11 15.28 -1.60 4.15
N LEU A 12 15.71 -2.87 4.27
CA LEU A 12 15.96 -3.74 3.11
C LEU A 12 14.66 -4.28 2.48
N LEU A 13 13.54 -4.22 3.20
CA LEU A 13 12.23 -4.72 2.75
C LEU A 13 11.51 -3.78 1.78
N LEU A 14 11.79 -2.49 1.86
CA LEU A 14 11.21 -1.46 0.98
C LEU A 14 11.87 -1.42 -0.39
N LEU A 15 13.19 -1.63 -0.45
CA LEU A 15 13.96 -1.53 -1.69
C LEU A 15 13.70 -2.69 -2.67
N GLY A 16 13.30 -3.86 -2.18
CA GLY A 16 12.94 -5.01 -3.03
C GLY A 16 11.57 -4.90 -3.69
N LEU A 17 10.63 -4.17 -3.07
CA LEU A 17 9.26 -3.99 -3.57
C LEU A 17 9.18 -2.99 -4.73
N MET A 18 10.05 -1.98 -4.76
CA MET A 18 9.91 -0.83 -5.65
C MET A 18 10.38 -1.05 -7.10
N ALA A 19 11.33 -1.97 -7.31
CA ALA A 19 11.74 -2.36 -8.67
C ALA A 19 10.72 -3.31 -9.33
N ILE A 20 9.99 -4.09 -8.52
CA ILE A 20 8.99 -5.05 -9.00
C ILE A 20 7.65 -4.35 -9.29
N PHE A 21 7.29 -3.32 -8.50
CA PHE A 21 6.15 -2.44 -8.73
C PHE A 21 6.16 -1.81 -10.14
N PHE A 22 7.32 -1.32 -10.59
CA PHE A 22 7.43 -0.68 -11.91
C PHE A 22 7.18 -1.65 -13.08
N MET A 23 7.57 -2.92 -12.91
CA MET A 23 7.35 -3.94 -13.95
C MET A 23 5.88 -4.38 -13.98
N ALA A 24 5.24 -4.54 -12.82
CA ALA A 24 3.80 -4.85 -12.73
C ALA A 24 2.92 -3.70 -13.26
N PHE A 25 3.25 -2.44 -12.93
CA PHE A 25 2.56 -1.25 -13.45
C PHE A 25 2.70 -1.09 -14.96
N MET A 26 3.92 -1.27 -15.50
CA MET A 26 4.17 -1.22 -16.96
C MET A 26 3.50 -2.37 -17.72
N VAL A 27 3.50 -3.59 -17.17
CA VAL A 27 2.80 -4.73 -17.78
C VAL A 27 1.29 -4.45 -17.83
N SER A 28 0.71 -3.91 -16.76
CA SER A 28 -0.71 -3.52 -16.69
C SER A 28 -1.11 -2.49 -17.76
N GLU A 29 -0.32 -1.42 -17.92
CA GLU A 29 -0.51 -0.39 -18.95
C GLU A 29 -0.42 -0.96 -20.38
N THR A 30 0.49 -1.91 -20.62
CA THR A 30 0.67 -2.54 -21.95
C THR A 30 -0.35 -3.64 -22.26
N SER A 31 -1.00 -4.21 -21.24
CA SER A 31 -2.02 -5.26 -21.38
C SER A 31 -3.45 -4.73 -21.40
N LEU A 32 -3.64 -3.42 -21.59
CA LEU A 32 -4.93 -2.75 -21.65
C LEU A 32 -5.68 -3.09 -22.95
N PHE A 33 -6.00 -4.38 -23.16
CA PHE A 33 -7.06 -4.96 -23.97
C PHE A 33 -6.98 -6.50 -23.86
N LYS A 34 -7.85 -7.12 -23.05
CA LYS A 34 -8.79 -8.17 -23.50
C LYS A 34 -9.69 -8.73 -22.38
N GLU A 35 -10.98 -8.65 -22.70
CA GLU A 35 -12.15 -9.35 -22.16
C GLU A 35 -12.63 -9.00 -20.74
N GLU A 36 -13.55 -8.03 -20.72
CA GLU A 36 -14.68 -7.97 -19.79
C GLU A 36 -15.42 -9.32 -19.80
N GLY A 37 -15.08 -10.17 -18.84
CA GLY A 37 -15.81 -11.38 -18.48
C GLY A 37 -16.03 -11.35 -16.98
N ASN A 38 -17.05 -10.60 -16.57
CA ASN A 38 -17.43 -10.40 -15.18
C ASN A 38 -17.61 -11.74 -14.45
N ILE A 39 -16.89 -11.86 -13.33
CA ILE A 39 -17.06 -12.79 -12.21
C ILE A 39 -16.40 -14.17 -12.41
N HIS A 40 -15.15 -14.24 -11.96
CA HIS A 40 -14.39 -15.48 -11.82
C HIS A 40 -14.86 -16.26 -10.59
N ASN A 41 -14.89 -17.59 -10.68
CA ASN A 41 -14.83 -18.39 -9.46
C ASN A 41 -13.43 -18.24 -8.84
N PHE A 42 -13.33 -18.49 -7.53
CA PHE A 42 -12.10 -18.26 -6.77
C PHE A 42 -10.88 -19.01 -7.36
N GLU A 43 -11.05 -20.24 -7.85
CA GLU A 43 -9.95 -21.02 -8.43
C GLU A 43 -9.42 -20.40 -9.73
N GLU A 44 -10.29 -19.86 -10.57
CA GLU A 44 -9.87 -19.20 -11.80
C GLU A 44 -9.09 -17.92 -11.49
N ALA A 45 -9.53 -17.14 -10.49
CA ALA A 45 -8.81 -15.95 -10.06
C ALA A 45 -7.41 -16.28 -9.52
N VAL A 46 -7.29 -17.33 -8.68
CA VAL A 46 -6.01 -17.82 -8.17
C VAL A 46 -5.10 -18.25 -9.32
N LYS A 47 -5.62 -18.98 -10.29
CA LYS A 47 -4.84 -19.41 -11.46
C LYS A 47 -4.32 -18.20 -12.26
N ARG A 48 -5.18 -17.21 -12.53
CA ARG A 48 -4.79 -15.99 -13.24
C ARG A 48 -3.73 -15.20 -12.49
N GLN A 49 -3.82 -15.12 -11.16
CA GLN A 49 -2.80 -14.50 -10.32
C GLN A 49 -1.45 -15.20 -10.47
N ILE A 50 -1.41 -16.53 -10.37
CA ILE A 50 -0.17 -17.32 -10.51
C ILE A 50 0.44 -17.16 -11.91
N ASP A 51 -0.39 -17.07 -12.94
CA ASP A 51 0.03 -16.99 -14.34
C ASP A 51 0.25 -15.55 -14.83
N ASN A 52 0.24 -14.53 -13.95
CA ASN A 52 0.22 -13.11 -14.32
C ASN A 52 1.54 -12.53 -14.87
N GLY A 53 2.59 -13.34 -14.98
CA GLY A 53 3.90 -12.92 -15.48
C GLY A 53 4.73 -12.09 -14.49
N THR A 54 4.27 -11.95 -13.24
CA THR A 54 5.03 -11.35 -12.12
C THR A 54 5.34 -12.41 -11.05
N VAL A 55 6.21 -12.08 -10.11
CA VAL A 55 6.53 -12.98 -9.00
C VAL A 55 5.95 -12.42 -7.72
N ASP A 56 4.92 -13.10 -7.21
CA ASP A 56 4.43 -12.91 -5.86
C ASP A 56 5.48 -13.37 -4.84
N VAL A 57 5.69 -12.59 -3.80
CA VAL A 57 6.70 -12.85 -2.78
C VAL A 57 6.09 -12.99 -1.41
N LYS A 58 6.80 -13.71 -0.54
CA LYS A 58 6.54 -13.77 0.89
C LYS A 58 7.78 -13.35 1.66
N LEU A 59 7.55 -12.69 2.78
CA LEU A 59 8.59 -12.27 3.71
C LEU A 59 8.76 -13.30 4.83
N ASP A 60 9.89 -14.01 4.83
CA ASP A 60 10.27 -14.93 5.89
C ASP A 60 11.60 -14.48 6.53
N ASP A 61 11.63 -14.34 7.86
CA ASP A 61 12.83 -13.99 8.65
C ASP A 61 13.62 -12.78 8.10
N GLY A 62 12.91 -11.77 7.59
CA GLY A 62 13.52 -10.54 7.06
C GLY A 62 14.09 -10.69 5.64
N ARG A 63 13.78 -11.78 4.93
CA ARG A 63 14.15 -12.00 3.53
C ARG A 63 12.92 -12.29 2.69
N THR A 64 12.90 -11.75 1.48
CA THR A 64 11.88 -12.09 0.49
C THR A 64 12.25 -13.39 -0.22
N ARG A 65 11.24 -14.22 -0.47
CA ARG A 65 11.32 -15.37 -1.37
C ARG A 65 10.08 -15.41 -2.26
N PRO A 66 10.12 -16.09 -3.42
CA PRO A 66 8.91 -16.41 -4.15
C PRO A 66 7.90 -17.14 -3.24
N ALA A 67 6.63 -16.75 -3.33
CA ALA A 67 5.54 -17.43 -2.66
C ALA A 67 5.20 -18.74 -3.39
N GLU A 68 4.82 -19.77 -2.63
CA GLU A 68 4.29 -21.01 -3.21
C GLU A 68 2.83 -20.80 -3.66
N ASN A 69 2.37 -21.55 -4.66
CA ASN A 69 1.00 -21.42 -5.20
C ASN A 69 -0.08 -21.57 -4.12
N GLU A 70 0.13 -22.46 -3.14
CA GLU A 70 -0.78 -22.63 -2.01
C GLU A 70 -0.77 -21.42 -1.06
N GLU A 71 0.39 -20.76 -0.88
CA GLU A 71 0.48 -19.54 -0.07
C GLU A 71 -0.24 -18.37 -0.75
N ILE A 72 -0.09 -18.22 -2.07
CA ILE A 72 -0.82 -17.23 -2.88
C ILE A 72 -2.32 -17.47 -2.75
N ARG A 73 -2.76 -18.72 -2.97
CA ARG A 73 -4.14 -19.14 -2.81
C ARG A 73 -4.71 -18.77 -1.44
N ASN A 74 -3.99 -19.15 -0.37
CA ASN A 74 -4.44 -18.91 1.00
C ASN A 74 -4.51 -17.41 1.31
N ALA A 75 -3.57 -16.61 0.81
CA ALA A 75 -3.58 -15.16 0.99
C ALA A 75 -4.71 -14.45 0.21
N MET A 76 -5.15 -15.03 -0.91
CA MET A 76 -6.31 -14.55 -1.67
C MET A 76 -7.66 -14.95 -1.04
N GLN A 77 -7.70 -15.87 -0.08
CA GLN A 77 -8.98 -16.37 0.44
C GLN A 77 -9.76 -15.29 1.19
N VAL A 78 -11.01 -15.08 0.78
CA VAL A 78 -11.88 -14.05 1.36
C VAL A 78 -12.59 -14.57 2.60
N GLU A 79 -13.28 -15.71 2.48
CA GLU A 79 -13.98 -16.34 3.58
C GLU A 79 -13.00 -16.83 4.65
N GLY A 80 -13.31 -16.53 5.91
CA GLY A 80 -12.47 -16.97 7.04
C GLY A 80 -11.17 -16.17 7.24
N SER A 81 -10.94 -15.09 6.47
CA SER A 81 -9.79 -14.22 6.73
C SER A 81 -9.81 -13.66 8.16
N ALA A 82 -8.64 -13.72 8.80
CA ALA A 82 -8.44 -13.22 10.16
C ALA A 82 -8.32 -11.69 10.24
N VAL A 83 -8.28 -10.98 9.11
CA VAL A 83 -8.08 -9.52 9.06
C VAL A 83 -9.22 -8.88 8.28
N PRO A 84 -10.40 -8.63 8.90
CA PRO A 84 -11.56 -8.09 8.19
C PRO A 84 -11.30 -6.73 7.53
N HIS A 85 -10.42 -5.91 8.12
CA HIS A 85 -10.12 -4.56 7.62
C HIS A 85 -9.38 -4.53 6.28
N GLN A 86 -8.92 -5.66 5.75
CA GLN A 86 -8.47 -5.70 4.35
C GLN A 86 -9.62 -5.50 3.34
N PHE A 87 -10.86 -5.69 3.80
CA PHE A 87 -12.08 -5.57 3.00
C PHE A 87 -12.84 -4.26 3.25
N LEU A 88 -12.32 -3.37 4.11
CA LEU A 88 -12.95 -2.09 4.40
C LEU A 88 -12.95 -1.22 3.13
N ASN A 89 -14.09 -0.61 2.83
CA ASN A 89 -14.18 0.40 1.78
C ASN A 89 -13.35 1.64 2.16
N LEU A 90 -12.29 1.90 1.40
CA LEU A 90 -11.32 2.95 1.66
C LEU A 90 -11.74 4.32 1.10
N THR A 91 -12.83 4.40 0.33
CA THR A 91 -13.41 5.70 -0.09
C THR A 91 -14.31 6.31 0.99
N GLU A 92 -14.68 5.52 2.00
CA GLU A 92 -15.43 6.00 3.16
C GLU A 92 -14.51 6.74 4.13
N LYS A 93 -14.74 8.04 4.30
CA LYS A 93 -13.96 8.90 5.19
C LYS A 93 -14.15 8.48 6.65
N ALA A 94 -13.06 8.42 7.41
CA ALA A 94 -13.14 8.23 8.85
C ALA A 94 -13.50 9.56 9.52
N ASP A 95 -14.45 9.52 10.44
CA ASP A 95 -14.88 10.67 11.25
C ASP A 95 -13.99 10.78 12.50
N VAL A 96 -12.85 11.44 12.33
CA VAL A 96 -11.80 11.58 13.35
C VAL A 96 -11.19 12.99 13.30
N THR A 97 -10.66 13.46 14.44
CA THR A 97 -9.99 14.76 14.53
C THR A 97 -8.48 14.68 14.28
N ALA A 98 -7.84 15.83 14.04
CA ALA A 98 -6.39 15.89 13.85
C ALA A 98 -5.64 15.45 15.11
N GLU A 99 -6.17 15.75 16.30
CA GLU A 99 -5.62 15.32 17.59
C GLU A 99 -5.67 13.80 17.74
N GLU A 100 -6.75 13.17 17.30
CA GLU A 100 -6.90 11.72 17.30
C GLU A 100 -5.91 11.05 16.35
N VAL A 101 -5.78 11.56 15.12
CA VAL A 101 -4.79 11.06 14.16
C VAL A 101 -3.36 11.28 14.70
N ASN A 102 -3.07 12.45 15.29
CA ASN A 102 -1.77 12.73 15.90
C ASN A 102 -1.46 11.82 17.09
N ARG A 103 -2.47 11.41 17.86
CA ARG A 103 -2.30 10.41 18.93
C ARG A 103 -1.86 9.05 18.36
N LEU A 104 -2.42 8.64 17.22
CA LEU A 104 -2.03 7.40 16.52
C LEU A 104 -0.64 7.49 15.89
N LEU A 105 -0.25 8.69 15.42
CA LEU A 105 1.07 8.98 14.83
C LEU A 105 2.17 9.29 15.84
N LYS A 106 1.86 9.29 17.14
CA LYS A 106 2.86 9.53 18.19
C LYS A 106 3.94 8.44 18.17
N GLY A 107 5.20 8.87 18.17
CA GLY A 107 6.39 8.02 18.08
C GLY A 107 6.60 7.39 16.70
N LYS A 108 5.95 7.90 15.65
CA LYS A 108 6.05 7.37 14.27
C LYS A 108 7.02 8.18 13.41
N GLY A 109 8.16 8.55 13.98
CA GLY A 109 9.25 9.24 13.28
C GLY A 109 8.77 10.47 12.51
N ILE A 110 9.08 10.52 11.21
CA ILE A 110 8.71 11.66 10.34
C ILE A 110 7.19 11.80 10.14
N LEU A 111 6.39 10.80 10.51
CA LEU A 111 4.92 10.90 10.42
C LEU A 111 4.32 11.59 11.65
N GLU A 112 5.04 11.67 12.77
CA GLU A 112 4.54 12.29 14.00
C GLU A 112 4.15 13.77 13.76
N GLY A 113 3.00 14.17 14.31
CA GLY A 113 2.53 15.55 14.28
C GLY A 113 1.86 16.00 12.97
N ARG A 114 1.69 15.09 11.99
CA ARG A 114 1.15 15.40 10.65
C ARG A 114 -0.31 14.99 10.43
N GLY A 115 -1.06 14.79 11.51
CA GLY A 115 -2.45 14.33 11.44
C GLY A 115 -3.38 15.29 10.68
N ASP A 116 -3.11 16.59 10.73
CA ASP A 116 -3.79 17.62 9.96
C ASP A 116 -3.59 17.46 8.45
N ILE A 117 -2.35 17.15 8.03
CA ILE A 117 -2.01 16.94 6.61
C ILE A 117 -2.65 15.66 6.08
N PHE A 118 -2.65 14.58 6.86
CA PHE A 118 -3.34 13.34 6.50
C PHE A 118 -4.87 13.53 6.41
N LEU A 119 -5.48 14.33 7.30
CA LEU A 119 -6.90 14.66 7.21
C LEU A 119 -7.22 15.56 6.02
N GLU A 120 -6.33 16.48 5.67
CA GLU A 120 -6.47 17.29 4.47
C GLU A 120 -6.40 16.40 3.22
N ALA A 121 -5.52 15.40 3.19
CA ALA A 121 -5.47 14.40 2.13
C ALA A 121 -6.80 13.63 2.00
N GLN A 122 -7.37 13.17 3.11
CA GLN A 122 -8.71 12.54 3.14
C GLN A 122 -9.78 13.48 2.57
N LYS A 123 -9.76 14.74 2.98
CA LYS A 123 -10.76 15.72 2.55
C LYS A 123 -10.70 15.94 1.03
N ARG A 124 -9.49 16.13 0.49
CA ARG A 124 -9.24 16.45 -0.93
C ARG A 124 -9.48 15.27 -1.86
N HIS A 125 -8.99 14.09 -1.48
CA HIS A 125 -8.91 12.94 -2.38
C HIS A 125 -9.89 11.82 -2.01
N GLY A 126 -10.77 12.02 -1.03
CA GLY A 126 -11.79 11.01 -0.71
C GLY A 126 -11.23 9.72 -0.10
N VAL A 127 -9.97 9.72 0.36
CA VAL A 127 -9.30 8.52 0.88
C VAL A 127 -9.45 8.44 2.40
N ASN A 128 -9.80 7.27 2.94
CA ASN A 128 -9.85 7.03 4.37
C ASN A 128 -8.51 7.34 5.06
N VAL A 129 -8.51 8.27 6.03
CA VAL A 129 -7.30 8.76 6.70
C VAL A 129 -6.62 7.69 7.55
N LEU A 130 -7.39 6.79 8.16
CA LEU A 130 -6.84 5.71 8.98
C LEU A 130 -6.10 4.69 8.10
N TYR A 131 -6.59 4.47 6.88
CA TYR A 131 -5.85 3.69 5.88
C TYR A 131 -4.57 4.42 5.45
N LEU A 132 -4.63 5.72 5.12
CA LEU A 132 -3.43 6.47 4.70
C LEU A 132 -2.30 6.38 5.74
N ILE A 133 -2.60 6.58 7.03
CA ILE A 133 -1.57 6.48 8.07
C ILE A 133 -1.09 5.03 8.24
N SER A 134 -1.97 4.03 8.10
CA SER A 134 -1.59 2.61 8.22
C SER A 134 -0.63 2.19 7.11
N HIS A 135 -0.96 2.59 5.89
CA HIS A 135 -0.15 2.35 4.71
C HIS A 135 1.21 3.04 4.85
N ALA A 136 1.22 4.33 5.18
CA ALA A 136 2.45 5.07 5.42
C ALA A 136 3.30 4.44 6.53
N GLN A 137 2.70 3.97 7.63
CA GLN A 137 3.43 3.30 8.71
C GLN A 137 4.09 2.00 8.25
N LEU A 138 3.43 1.19 7.43
CA LEU A 138 4.04 -0.02 6.88
C LEU A 138 5.22 0.36 5.98
N GLU A 139 4.98 1.24 5.01
CA GLU A 139 5.92 1.58 3.94
C GLU A 139 7.11 2.44 4.41
N THR A 140 7.04 3.00 5.61
CA THR A 140 8.14 3.81 6.15
C THR A 140 8.80 3.17 7.36
N GLY A 141 8.35 1.97 7.77
CA GLY A 141 8.78 1.35 9.01
C GLY A 141 8.48 2.24 10.22
N ASN A 142 7.22 2.65 10.38
CA ASN A 142 6.75 3.63 11.36
C ASN A 142 7.43 5.00 11.25
N GLY A 143 7.73 5.46 10.03
CA GLY A 143 8.36 6.77 9.77
C GLY A 143 9.83 6.88 10.17
N GLU A 144 10.47 5.77 10.52
CA GLU A 144 11.86 5.74 10.99
C GLU A 144 12.86 5.25 9.93
N SER A 145 12.39 4.68 8.82
CA SER A 145 13.28 4.21 7.76
C SER A 145 14.11 5.37 7.17
N ARG A 146 15.32 5.05 6.70
CA ARG A 146 16.21 6.04 6.09
C ARG A 146 15.57 6.68 4.85
N LEU A 147 14.87 5.91 4.02
CA LEU A 147 14.19 6.42 2.82
C LEU A 147 13.05 7.38 3.18
N ALA A 148 12.33 7.12 4.28
CA ALA A 148 11.30 8.03 4.76
C ALA A 148 11.86 9.38 5.24
N GLN A 149 13.15 9.47 5.62
CA GLN A 149 13.79 10.76 5.93
C GLN A 149 14.06 11.61 4.69
N GLY A 150 13.74 11.09 3.51
CA GLY A 150 13.95 11.73 2.23
C GLY A 150 15.33 11.45 1.65
N ILE A 151 15.42 11.66 0.34
CA ILE A 151 16.68 11.56 -0.43
C ILE A 151 17.10 12.98 -0.78
N GLN A 152 18.21 13.42 -0.18
CA GLN A 152 18.79 14.74 -0.41
C GLN A 152 19.62 14.75 -1.70
N LEU A 153 19.28 15.65 -2.61
CA LEU A 153 20.11 16.11 -3.72
C LEU A 153 20.65 17.53 -3.42
N GLU A 154 21.48 18.06 -4.31
CA GLU A 154 22.12 19.39 -4.14
C GLU A 154 21.09 20.52 -3.95
N ASP A 155 19.96 20.47 -4.66
CA ASP A 155 18.96 21.55 -4.67
C ASP A 155 17.69 21.26 -3.86
N ALA A 156 17.40 19.99 -3.54
CA ALA A 156 16.14 19.59 -2.87
C ALA A 156 16.25 18.23 -2.17
N ALA A 157 15.33 17.97 -1.24
CA ALA A 157 15.07 16.63 -0.73
C ALA A 157 13.77 16.11 -1.34
N TYR A 158 13.63 14.80 -1.53
CA TYR A 158 12.40 14.18 -2.01
C TYR A 158 11.93 13.07 -1.07
N TYR A 159 10.62 12.90 -0.92
CA TYR A 159 10.01 11.98 0.04
C TYR A 159 9.01 11.04 -0.65
N ASN A 160 8.89 9.80 -0.18
CA ASN A 160 7.88 8.85 -0.63
C ASN A 160 7.45 7.98 0.56
N PHE A 161 6.17 8.00 0.90
CA PHE A 161 5.63 7.29 2.06
C PHE A 161 4.73 6.12 1.69
N PHE A 162 4.51 5.84 0.41
CA PHE A 162 3.51 4.85 -0.04
C PHE A 162 4.07 3.87 -1.07
N GLY A 163 5.41 3.79 -1.19
CA GLY A 163 6.08 2.87 -2.12
C GLY A 163 5.82 3.16 -3.61
N ILE A 164 5.41 4.39 -3.96
CA ILE A 164 4.96 4.73 -5.32
C ILE A 164 6.15 4.87 -6.27
N GLY A 165 6.28 3.94 -7.20
CA GLY A 165 7.34 3.92 -8.20
C GLY A 165 8.74 3.67 -7.63
N ALA A 166 9.75 3.73 -8.50
CA ALA A 166 11.15 3.63 -8.06
C ALA A 166 11.51 4.84 -7.18
N PHE A 167 12.22 4.60 -6.08
CA PHE A 167 12.62 5.65 -5.14
C PHE A 167 13.80 5.15 -4.26
N ASP A 168 14.97 5.19 -4.86
CA ASP A 168 16.26 5.11 -4.19
C ASP A 168 17.14 6.26 -4.68
N ARG A 169 18.35 6.39 -4.13
CA ARG A 169 19.24 7.51 -4.51
C ARG A 169 19.54 7.53 -6.01
N LYS A 170 19.77 6.37 -6.62
CA LYS A 170 20.05 6.25 -8.04
C LYS A 170 18.83 6.67 -8.87
N ALA A 171 17.63 6.21 -8.51
CA ALA A 171 16.40 6.58 -9.20
C ALA A 171 16.11 8.09 -9.11
N VAL A 172 16.40 8.71 -7.97
CA VAL A 172 16.24 10.16 -7.77
C VAL A 172 17.29 10.93 -8.60
N GLU A 173 18.57 10.52 -8.57
CA GLU A 173 19.64 11.12 -9.37
C GLU A 173 19.44 10.95 -10.89
N GLU A 174 18.91 9.81 -11.32
CA GLU A 174 18.60 9.51 -12.73
C GLU A 174 17.24 10.09 -13.19
N GLY A 175 16.48 10.73 -12.30
CA GLY A 175 15.16 11.31 -12.59
C GLY A 175 14.04 10.28 -12.82
N SER A 176 14.32 8.99 -12.64
CA SER A 176 13.34 7.90 -12.74
C SER A 176 12.45 7.79 -11.49
N ALA A 177 12.78 8.48 -10.41
CA ALA A 177 11.94 8.55 -9.23
C ALA A 177 10.66 9.37 -9.43
N TYR A 178 9.50 8.76 -9.14
CA TYR A 178 8.20 9.42 -9.28
C TYR A 178 8.10 10.66 -8.37
N ALA A 179 8.50 10.51 -7.10
CA ALA A 179 8.49 11.59 -6.11
C ALA A 179 9.24 12.86 -6.58
N ALA A 180 10.35 12.69 -7.30
CA ALA A 180 11.11 13.81 -7.84
C ALA A 180 10.37 14.53 -8.96
N ARG A 181 9.80 13.77 -9.92
CA ARG A 181 9.01 14.33 -11.03
C ARG A 181 7.71 14.97 -10.56
N ALA A 182 7.08 14.40 -9.54
CA ALA A 182 5.85 14.92 -8.94
C ALA A 182 6.10 16.07 -7.93
N GLY A 183 7.35 16.46 -7.71
CA GLY A 183 7.69 17.60 -6.86
C GLY A 183 7.45 17.38 -5.37
N TRP A 184 7.49 16.13 -4.89
CA TRP A 184 7.30 15.75 -3.48
C TRP A 184 8.52 16.11 -2.64
N SER A 185 8.76 17.41 -2.52
CA SER A 185 9.97 18.01 -1.94
C SER A 185 9.87 18.28 -0.43
N THR A 186 8.71 18.01 0.15
CA THR A 186 8.47 18.05 1.60
C THR A 186 7.66 16.83 2.02
N PRO A 187 7.67 16.44 3.31
CA PRO A 187 6.79 15.40 3.81
C PRO A 187 5.31 15.67 3.48
N GLU A 188 4.88 16.93 3.57
CA GLU A 188 3.50 17.32 3.38
C GLU A 188 3.05 17.16 1.91
N THR A 189 3.90 17.55 0.97
CA THR A 189 3.65 17.34 -0.47
C THR A 189 3.65 15.85 -0.84
N ALA A 190 4.49 15.04 -0.20
CA ALA A 190 4.49 13.59 -0.40
C ALA A 190 3.23 12.89 0.17
N ILE A 191 2.71 13.36 1.32
CA ILE A 191 1.44 12.84 1.88
C ILE A 191 0.28 13.16 0.95
N LEU A 192 0.14 14.43 0.54
CA LEU A 192 -0.96 14.88 -0.33
C LEU A 192 -0.89 14.21 -1.70
N GLY A 193 0.26 14.25 -2.37
CA GLY A 193 0.42 13.67 -3.70
C GLY A 193 0.36 12.14 -3.71
N GLY A 194 0.79 11.47 -2.63
CA GLY A 194 0.60 10.04 -2.50
C GLY A 194 -0.86 9.63 -2.35
N ALA A 195 -1.64 10.39 -1.57
CA ALA A 195 -3.08 10.18 -1.46
C ALA A 195 -3.82 10.45 -2.77
N GLU A 196 -3.43 11.49 -3.52
CA GLU A 196 -3.92 11.76 -4.87
C GLU A 196 -3.66 10.57 -5.80
N PHE A 197 -2.42 10.10 -5.86
CA PHE A 197 -2.05 8.94 -6.68
C PHE A 197 -2.89 7.70 -6.33
N ILE A 198 -3.06 7.40 -5.03
CA ILE A 198 -3.85 6.26 -4.57
C ILE A 198 -5.32 6.40 -5.00
N SER A 199 -5.91 7.60 -4.85
CA SER A 199 -7.28 7.86 -5.28
C SER A 199 -7.44 7.59 -6.78
N GLU A 200 -6.68 8.31 -7.60
CA GLU A 200 -6.87 8.34 -9.05
C GLU A 200 -6.54 7.00 -9.71
N ASN A 201 -5.48 6.33 -9.24
CA ASN A 201 -4.95 5.13 -9.89
C ASN A 201 -5.54 3.83 -9.33
N TYR A 202 -6.17 3.84 -8.15
CA TYR A 202 -6.73 2.62 -7.55
C TYR A 202 -8.19 2.78 -7.15
N LEU A 203 -8.51 3.72 -6.26
CA LEU A 203 -9.87 3.80 -5.71
C LEU A 203 -10.89 4.21 -6.77
N ASP A 204 -10.54 5.19 -7.62
CA ASP A 204 -11.36 5.65 -8.75
C ASP A 204 -11.42 4.61 -9.89
N GLN A 205 -10.50 3.64 -9.89
CA GLN A 205 -10.50 2.49 -10.82
C GLN A 205 -11.28 1.28 -10.27
N GLY A 206 -11.99 1.44 -9.15
CA GLY A 206 -12.80 0.40 -8.54
C GLY A 206 -12.05 -0.54 -7.59
N GLN A 207 -10.75 -0.32 -7.35
CA GLN A 207 -9.97 -1.08 -6.35
C GLN A 207 -10.10 -0.42 -4.97
N GLN A 208 -11.32 -0.45 -4.40
CA GLN A 208 -11.70 0.37 -3.24
C GLN A 208 -11.35 -0.24 -1.87
N THR A 209 -10.79 -1.45 -1.83
CA THR A 209 -10.34 -2.11 -0.60
C THR A 209 -8.86 -2.50 -0.70
N LEU A 210 -8.18 -2.73 0.44
CA LEU A 210 -6.81 -3.27 0.42
C LEU A 210 -6.73 -4.59 -0.34
N TYR A 211 -7.77 -5.42 -0.21
CA TYR A 211 -7.89 -6.67 -0.95
C TYR A 211 -7.93 -6.43 -2.46
N ALA A 212 -8.79 -5.53 -2.93
CA ALA A 212 -8.91 -5.20 -4.35
C ALA A 212 -7.64 -4.52 -4.89
N MET A 213 -6.98 -3.68 -4.11
CA MET A 213 -5.68 -3.09 -4.45
C MET A 213 -4.59 -4.15 -4.65
N ARG A 214 -4.61 -5.22 -3.85
CA ARG A 214 -3.59 -6.27 -3.89
C ARG A 214 -3.86 -7.36 -4.93
N TRP A 215 -5.11 -7.74 -5.15
CA TRP A 215 -5.47 -8.92 -5.94
C TRP A 215 -6.28 -8.60 -7.20
N ASN A 216 -6.83 -7.40 -7.30
CA ASN A 216 -7.67 -6.93 -8.40
C ASN A 216 -8.69 -7.98 -8.88
N PRO A 217 -9.72 -8.32 -8.07
CA PRO A 217 -10.64 -9.40 -8.39
C PRO A 217 -11.44 -9.20 -9.69
N SER A 218 -11.59 -7.96 -10.17
CA SER A 218 -12.21 -7.66 -11.48
C SER A 218 -11.31 -8.03 -12.66
N SER A 219 -9.98 -8.07 -12.47
CA SER A 219 -8.99 -8.52 -13.44
C SER A 219 -7.77 -9.15 -12.71
N PRO A 220 -7.92 -10.38 -12.18
CA PRO A 220 -6.93 -10.97 -11.28
C PRO A 220 -5.54 -11.05 -11.91
N GLY A 221 -4.52 -10.68 -11.13
CA GLY A 221 -3.13 -10.67 -11.60
C GLY A 221 -2.68 -9.36 -12.26
N SER A 222 -3.58 -8.42 -12.54
CA SER A 222 -3.25 -7.14 -13.19
C SER A 222 -3.44 -5.95 -12.25
N HIS A 223 -2.73 -4.85 -12.50
CA HIS A 223 -2.85 -3.59 -11.75
C HIS A 223 -2.76 -3.74 -10.21
N LEU A 224 -1.77 -4.51 -9.76
CA LEU A 224 -1.57 -4.83 -8.34
C LEU A 224 -0.72 -3.76 -7.66
N TYR A 225 -1.08 -3.35 -6.44
CA TYR A 225 -0.31 -2.36 -5.68
C TYR A 225 1.02 -2.91 -5.18
N ALA A 226 1.10 -4.21 -4.88
CA ALA A 226 2.28 -4.83 -4.29
C ALA A 226 2.42 -6.29 -4.70
N THR A 227 3.64 -6.83 -4.57
CA THR A 227 3.93 -8.26 -4.80
C THR A 227 4.00 -9.09 -3.53
N ASP A 228 4.12 -8.46 -2.35
CA ASP A 228 4.04 -9.18 -1.07
C ASP A 228 2.61 -9.71 -0.88
N ILE A 229 2.44 -11.03 -0.83
CA ILE A 229 1.13 -11.68 -0.67
C ILE A 229 0.44 -11.29 0.66
N GLU A 230 1.19 -10.80 1.64
CA GLU A 230 0.66 -10.39 2.94
C GLU A 230 0.45 -8.86 3.03
N TRP A 231 0.69 -8.10 1.96
CA TRP A 231 0.61 -6.63 1.99
C TRP A 231 -0.74 -6.12 2.52
N ALA A 232 -1.85 -6.62 1.98
CA ALA A 232 -3.20 -6.23 2.38
C ALA A 232 -3.50 -6.61 3.83
N LEU A 233 -3.03 -7.79 4.26
CA LEU A 233 -3.17 -8.27 5.64
C LEU A 233 -2.40 -7.39 6.63
N LYS A 234 -1.16 -7.02 6.29
CA LYS A 234 -0.29 -6.18 7.15
C LYS A 234 -0.89 -4.79 7.35
N ILE A 235 -1.33 -4.13 6.28
CA ILE A 235 -1.98 -2.81 6.41
C ILE A 235 -3.33 -2.95 7.11
N GLY A 236 -4.11 -3.99 6.78
CA GLY A 236 -5.40 -4.26 7.40
C GLY A 236 -5.31 -4.44 8.92
N GLN A 237 -4.26 -5.12 9.42
CA GLN A 237 -4.02 -5.26 10.87
C GLN A 237 -3.70 -3.93 11.55
N ILE A 238 -2.90 -3.08 10.90
CA ILE A 238 -2.59 -1.74 11.43
C ILE A 238 -3.86 -0.89 11.44
N LEU A 239 -4.63 -0.93 10.35
CA LEU A 239 -5.90 -0.23 10.19
C LEU A 239 -6.91 -0.63 11.28
N GLU A 240 -7.14 -1.93 11.45
CA GLU A 240 -7.98 -2.47 12.52
C GLU A 240 -7.55 -1.98 13.90
N SER A 241 -6.24 -1.91 14.15
CA SER A 241 -5.70 -1.45 15.42
C SER A 241 -6.02 0.02 15.69
N HIS A 242 -6.06 0.87 14.65
CA HIS A 242 -6.43 2.28 14.77
C HIS A 242 -7.91 2.47 15.07
N TYR A 243 -8.78 1.77 14.32
CA TYR A 243 -10.22 1.75 14.60
C TYR A 243 -10.50 1.35 16.06
N ARG A 244 -9.88 0.27 16.52
CA ARG A 244 -9.97 -0.19 17.91
C ARG A 244 -9.42 0.82 18.92
N SER A 245 -8.31 1.49 18.62
CA SER A 245 -7.70 2.50 19.52
C SER A 245 -8.53 3.78 19.67
N LEU A 246 -9.38 4.05 18.67
CA LEU A 246 -10.33 5.15 18.66
C LEU A 246 -11.71 4.76 19.20
N GLY A 247 -12.01 3.46 19.30
CA GLY A 247 -13.33 2.98 19.71
C GLY A 247 -14.40 3.25 18.66
N ILE A 248 -14.01 3.32 17.38
CA ILE A 248 -14.91 3.49 16.24
C ILE A 248 -14.91 2.23 15.38
N GLU A 249 -15.97 2.04 14.58
CA GLU A 249 -16.16 0.86 13.73
C GLU A 249 -16.09 1.24 12.24
N GLY A 250 -15.53 0.33 11.44
CA GLY A 250 -15.68 0.36 9.99
C GLY A 250 -17.14 0.07 9.62
N LYS A 251 -17.65 0.74 8.59
CA LYS A 251 -19.08 0.66 8.23
C LYS A 251 -19.37 -0.26 7.05
N ASP A 252 -18.51 -0.23 6.05
CA ASP A 252 -18.73 -0.89 4.77
C ASP A 252 -17.56 -1.82 4.45
N PHE A 253 -17.87 -3.11 4.27
CA PHE A 253 -16.89 -4.15 4.01
C PHE A 253 -17.35 -4.97 2.81
N GLU A 254 -16.54 -4.98 1.76
CA GLU A 254 -16.81 -5.71 0.54
C GLU A 254 -16.14 -7.09 0.59
N LYS A 255 -16.95 -8.16 0.48
CA LYS A 255 -16.46 -9.54 0.52
C LYS A 255 -16.95 -10.39 -0.65
N ASP A 256 -17.89 -9.88 -1.43
CA ASP A 256 -18.52 -10.60 -2.53
C ASP A 256 -17.70 -10.47 -3.83
N TYR A 257 -16.43 -10.92 -3.78
CA TYR A 257 -15.49 -10.79 -4.89
C TYR A 257 -15.55 -11.91 -5.93
N TYR A 258 -15.99 -13.10 -5.53
CA TYR A 258 -15.99 -14.28 -6.39
C TYR A 258 -17.35 -14.97 -6.36
N MET A 259 -17.71 -15.62 -7.46
CA MET A 259 -18.84 -16.54 -7.48
C MET A 259 -18.52 -17.77 -6.62
N ASN A 260 -19.53 -18.20 -5.84
CA ASN A 260 -19.57 -19.49 -5.18
C ASN A 260 -19.71 -20.65 -6.17
#